data_AF-A0A946WRG6-F1
#
_entry.id   AF-A0A946WRG6-F1
#
_cell.length_a   1.000
_cell.length_b   1.000
_cell.length_c   1.000
_cell.angle_alpha   90.00
_cell.angle_beta   90.00
_cell.angle_gamma   90.00
#
_symmetry.space_group_name_H-M   'P 1'
#
loop_
_entity.id
_entity.type
_entity.pdbx_description
1 polymer ?
#
loop_
_entity_poly.entity_id
_entity_poly.type
_entity_poly.pdbx_seq_one_letter_code
_entity_poly.pdbx_strand_id
1 'polypeptide(L)'
;MFRGLRFLSRPLLMTMVIVFLGSLLFVGNAEAFPRKVLFEDFTSSTCPPCASLAPAMEAAIEQVGDDVVCPLGIHVWWPSDSDPWYQDYPAAAQIRRDGYYGAGLIRGVPTLFMDGRVSNNRQQAGIANELINYSNVPAPIRIAVTGALVNGRMVVGVEVEAEDAIADAMLFVAVTEEYWFYRGSAGQNDYYDPIVRMLPDPRGTDFEIDA
;
A
#
# COMPACT_ATOMS: atom_id res chain seq x y z
N MET A 1 93.96 2.42 13.57
CA MET A 1 94.50 3.28 12.48
C MET A 1 93.50 3.20 11.32
N PHE A 2 93.21 4.34 10.67
CA PHE A 2 92.23 4.60 9.60
C PHE A 2 90.76 4.74 10.07
N ARG A 3 90.26 5.98 10.15
CA ARG A 3 89.58 6.78 9.08
C ARG A 3 88.19 6.19 8.79
N GLY A 4 87.09 6.92 8.75
CA GLY A 4 86.84 8.35 8.69
C GLY A 4 85.39 8.55 8.24
N LEU A 5 84.85 9.71 8.58
CA LEU A 5 83.60 10.33 8.16
C LEU A 5 83.16 9.99 6.71
N ARG A 6 81.85 9.77 6.49
CA ARG A 6 81.12 10.30 5.32
C ARG A 6 79.61 10.19 5.49
N PHE A 7 79.01 11.35 5.77
CA PHE A 7 77.64 11.70 5.42
C PHE A 7 77.38 11.35 3.96
N LEU A 8 76.38 10.52 3.69
CA LEU A 8 75.76 10.42 2.38
C LEU A 8 74.31 10.88 2.54
N SER A 9 74.06 12.04 1.93
CA SER A 9 72.80 12.73 1.78
C SER A 9 71.76 11.84 1.09
N ARG A 10 70.57 11.79 1.69
CA ARG A 10 69.37 11.21 1.12
C ARG A 10 68.92 12.06 -0.07
N PRO A 11 68.71 11.53 -1.28
CA PRO A 11 67.73 12.13 -2.18
C PRO A 11 66.35 11.66 -1.71
N LEU A 12 65.65 12.57 -1.04
CA LEU A 12 64.24 12.48 -0.72
C LEU A 12 63.46 12.44 -2.06
N LEU A 13 63.27 11.25 -2.62
CA LEU A 13 62.32 11.06 -3.72
C LEU A 13 60.92 11.13 -3.12
N MET A 14 60.46 12.37 -2.94
CA MET A 14 59.12 12.69 -2.48
C MET A 14 58.16 12.37 -3.63
N THR A 15 57.75 11.10 -3.71
CA THR A 15 56.62 10.68 -4.54
C THR A 15 55.41 11.47 -4.08
N MET A 16 55.10 12.52 -4.83
CA MET A 16 53.97 13.39 -4.61
C MET A 16 52.71 12.57 -4.94
N VAL A 17 52.20 11.86 -3.93
CA VAL A 17 50.87 11.23 -4.00
C VAL A 17 49.88 12.37 -4.04
N ILE A 18 49.44 12.72 -5.24
CA ILE A 18 48.28 13.58 -5.45
C ILE A 18 47.09 12.78 -4.92
N VAL A 19 46.73 13.01 -3.66
CA VAL A 19 45.41 12.63 -3.13
C VAL A 19 44.43 13.53 -3.86
N PHE A 20 43.88 13.03 -4.96
CA PHE A 20 42.67 13.58 -5.56
C PHE A 20 41.60 13.43 -4.47
N LEU A 21 41.41 14.49 -3.67
CA LEU A 21 40.28 14.64 -2.78
C LEU A 21 39.07 14.85 -3.69
N GLY A 22 38.64 13.77 -4.36
CA GLY A 22 37.37 13.72 -5.03
C GLY A 22 36.35 14.03 -3.96
N SER A 23 35.74 15.21 -4.05
CA SER A 23 34.52 15.52 -3.33
C SER A 23 33.53 14.41 -3.68
N LEU A 24 33.40 13.43 -2.78
CA LEU A 24 32.22 12.58 -2.75
C LEU A 24 31.07 13.56 -2.56
N LEU A 25 30.43 13.90 -3.68
CA LEU A 25 29.06 14.39 -3.62
C LEU A 25 28.31 13.23 -2.98
N PHE A 26 28.04 13.34 -1.68
CA PHE A 26 26.91 12.65 -1.08
C PHE A 26 25.70 13.18 -1.85
N VAL A 27 25.36 12.51 -2.94
CA VAL A 27 24.03 12.56 -3.48
C VAL A 27 23.20 11.93 -2.36
N GLY A 28 22.55 12.76 -1.55
CA GLY A 28 21.50 12.28 -0.67
C GLY A 28 20.51 11.57 -1.59
N ASN A 29 20.45 10.25 -1.49
CA ASN A 29 19.33 9.55 -2.09
C ASN A 29 18.10 10.11 -1.38
N ALA A 30 17.14 10.64 -2.15
CA ALA A 30 15.79 10.80 -1.64
C ALA A 30 15.38 9.44 -1.02
N GLU A 31 14.97 9.45 0.24
CA GLU A 31 14.75 8.22 1.01
C GLU A 31 13.45 7.54 0.57
N ALA A 32 13.50 6.83 -0.56
CA ALA A 32 12.34 6.20 -1.14
C ALA A 32 11.86 4.98 -0.34
N PHE A 33 10.62 5.02 0.16
CA PHE A 33 10.06 3.96 0.97
C PHE A 33 9.60 2.76 0.12
N PRO A 34 9.72 1.52 0.62
CA PRO A 34 9.09 0.36 -0.03
C PRO A 34 7.58 0.57 -0.16
N ARG A 35 7.03 0.31 -1.34
CA ARG A 35 5.60 0.46 -1.58
C ARG A 35 4.84 -0.80 -1.22
N LYS A 36 3.81 -0.62 -0.39
CA LYS A 36 2.70 -1.57 -0.26
C LYS A 36 1.54 -1.07 -1.13
N VAL A 37 1.14 -1.87 -2.11
CA VAL A 37 0.12 -1.50 -3.10
C VAL A 37 -1.25 -1.56 -2.46
N LEU A 38 -2.02 -0.47 -2.51
CA LEU A 38 -3.41 -0.48 -2.10
C LEU A 38 -4.23 -1.19 -3.18
N PHE A 39 -4.85 -2.31 -2.83
CA PHE A 39 -5.73 -3.08 -3.71
C PHE A 39 -7.16 -2.99 -3.22
N GLU A 40 -8.07 -2.47 -4.04
CA GLU A 40 -9.47 -2.29 -3.67
C GLU A 40 -10.38 -3.11 -4.60
N ASP A 41 -11.14 -4.04 -4.02
CA ASP A 41 -12.15 -4.84 -4.72
C ASP A 41 -13.55 -4.32 -4.40
N PHE A 42 -14.18 -3.65 -5.37
CA PHE A 42 -15.61 -3.37 -5.29
C PHE A 42 -16.39 -4.62 -5.67
N THR A 43 -17.12 -5.20 -4.71
CA THR A 43 -17.69 -6.54 -4.80
C THR A 43 -19.06 -6.65 -4.13
N SER A 44 -19.69 -7.83 -4.22
CA SER A 44 -20.89 -8.16 -3.44
C SER A 44 -21.07 -9.68 -3.31
N SER A 45 -21.54 -10.13 -2.14
CA SER A 45 -21.96 -11.51 -1.87
C SER A 45 -23.17 -11.96 -2.72
N THR A 46 -23.80 -11.01 -3.41
CA THR A 46 -24.95 -11.20 -4.28
C THR A 46 -24.58 -11.18 -5.77
N CYS A 47 -23.30 -11.00 -6.11
CA CYS A 47 -22.76 -10.82 -7.45
C CYS A 47 -22.08 -12.09 -8.01
N PRO A 48 -22.71 -12.85 -8.93
CA PRO A 48 -22.09 -14.05 -9.51
C PRO A 48 -20.77 -13.78 -10.27
N PRO A 49 -20.61 -12.69 -11.05
CA PRO A 49 -19.32 -12.38 -11.67
C PRO A 49 -18.20 -12.11 -10.64
N CYS A 50 -18.55 -11.53 -9.48
CA CYS A 50 -17.61 -11.27 -8.39
C CYS A 50 -17.16 -12.59 -7.77
N ALA A 51 -18.11 -13.47 -7.45
CA ALA A 51 -17.82 -14.82 -6.95
C ALA A 51 -16.95 -15.65 -7.92
N SER A 52 -17.12 -15.46 -9.24
CA SER A 52 -16.28 -16.12 -10.25
C SER A 52 -14.84 -15.57 -10.31
N LEU A 53 -14.62 -14.31 -9.94
CA LEU A 53 -13.30 -13.68 -9.96
C LEU A 53 -12.53 -13.93 -8.66
N ALA A 54 -13.22 -13.98 -7.53
CA ALA A 54 -12.63 -14.08 -6.19
C ALA A 54 -11.50 -15.13 -6.10
N PRO A 55 -11.65 -16.39 -6.55
CA PRO A 55 -10.56 -17.37 -6.43
C PRO A 55 -9.26 -16.98 -7.13
N ALA A 56 -9.34 -16.34 -8.30
CA ALA A 56 -8.16 -15.89 -9.04
C ALA A 56 -7.54 -14.64 -8.41
N MET A 57 -8.37 -13.80 -7.80
CA MET A 57 -7.94 -12.60 -7.08
C MET A 57 -7.23 -12.98 -5.77
N GLU A 58 -7.85 -13.81 -4.92
CA GLU A 58 -7.26 -14.26 -3.66
C GLU A 58 -5.94 -15.00 -3.89
N ALA A 59 -5.88 -15.88 -4.90
CA ALA A 59 -4.64 -16.58 -5.24
C ALA A 59 -3.54 -15.64 -5.76
N ALA A 60 -3.89 -14.45 -6.29
CA ALA A 60 -2.91 -13.46 -6.70
C ALA A 60 -2.38 -12.65 -5.51
N ILE A 61 -3.27 -12.29 -4.57
CA ILE A 61 -2.92 -11.62 -3.31
C ILE A 61 -2.00 -12.52 -2.49
N GLU A 62 -2.38 -13.78 -2.29
CA GLU A 62 -1.58 -14.79 -1.57
C GLU A 62 -0.21 -14.99 -2.24
N GLN A 63 -0.16 -15.01 -3.57
CA GLN A 63 1.09 -15.19 -4.32
C GLN A 63 2.09 -14.04 -4.09
N VAL A 64 1.63 -12.80 -3.98
CA VAL A 64 2.53 -11.64 -3.80
C VAL A 64 2.84 -11.37 -2.32
N GLY A 65 1.93 -11.74 -1.42
CA GLY A 65 2.09 -11.64 0.03
C GLY A 65 1.86 -10.24 0.61
N ASP A 66 1.59 -10.21 1.93
CA ASP A 66 1.13 -9.02 2.66
C ASP A 66 2.15 -7.88 2.75
N ASP A 67 3.43 -8.16 2.47
CA ASP A 67 4.47 -7.14 2.36
C ASP A 67 4.32 -6.32 1.08
N VAL A 68 3.68 -6.88 0.04
CA VAL A 68 3.50 -6.25 -1.28
C VAL A 68 2.15 -5.56 -1.42
N VAL A 69 1.08 -6.12 -0.84
CA VAL A 69 -0.29 -5.67 -1.08
C VAL A 69 -1.04 -5.40 0.23
N CYS A 70 -1.90 -4.39 0.21
CA CYS A 70 -2.91 -4.11 1.23
C CYS A 70 -4.29 -4.21 0.56
N PRO A 71 -4.96 -5.38 0.65
CA PRO A 71 -6.27 -5.59 0.05
C PRO A 71 -7.39 -4.99 0.91
N LEU A 72 -8.45 -4.50 0.25
CA LEU A 72 -9.69 -4.03 0.87
C LEU A 72 -10.89 -4.50 0.04
N GLY A 73 -11.83 -5.19 0.68
CA GLY A 73 -13.13 -5.55 0.12
C GLY A 73 -14.17 -4.45 0.39
N ILE A 74 -14.64 -3.78 -0.67
CA ILE A 74 -15.70 -2.76 -0.59
C ILE A 74 -17.01 -3.33 -1.12
N HIS A 75 -17.87 -3.73 -0.20
CA HIS A 75 -19.15 -4.36 -0.51
C HIS A 75 -20.24 -3.36 -0.87
N VAL A 76 -20.86 -3.55 -2.04
CA VAL A 76 -21.89 -2.66 -2.59
C VAL A 76 -23.27 -3.34 -2.64
N TRP A 77 -24.30 -2.55 -2.97
CA TRP A 77 -25.70 -2.98 -3.00
C TRP A 77 -26.16 -3.59 -4.33
N TRP A 78 -25.21 -3.93 -5.20
CA TRP A 78 -25.52 -4.51 -6.49
C TRP A 78 -24.87 -5.88 -6.62
N PRO A 79 -25.58 -6.86 -7.22
CA PRO A 79 -26.93 -6.77 -7.77
C PRO A 79 -28.10 -6.63 -6.77
N SER A 80 -27.86 -6.90 -5.49
CA SER A 80 -28.87 -6.84 -4.44
C SER A 80 -28.32 -6.15 -3.19
N ASP A 81 -29.21 -5.49 -2.44
CA ASP A 81 -28.90 -4.83 -1.16
C ASP A 81 -28.85 -5.80 0.03
N SER A 82 -28.96 -7.10 -0.23
CA SER A 82 -28.90 -8.18 0.76
C SER A 82 -27.47 -8.61 1.12
N ASP A 83 -26.46 -7.91 0.63
CA ASP A 83 -25.07 -8.13 1.03
C ASP A 83 -24.87 -7.72 2.51
N PRO A 84 -24.37 -8.62 3.38
CA PRO A 84 -24.31 -8.36 4.81
C PRO A 84 -23.35 -7.21 5.18
N TRP A 85 -22.24 -7.04 4.47
CA TRP A 85 -21.28 -5.97 4.74
C TRP A 85 -21.81 -4.63 4.25
N TYR A 86 -22.49 -4.62 3.10
CA TYR A 86 -23.20 -3.41 2.66
C TYR A 86 -24.32 -3.02 3.65
N GLN A 87 -25.10 -3.98 4.16
CA GLN A 87 -26.18 -3.70 5.10
C GLN A 87 -25.67 -3.19 6.44
N ASP A 88 -24.57 -3.75 6.95
CA ASP A 88 -23.98 -3.33 8.21
C ASP A 88 -23.30 -1.95 8.09
N TYR A 89 -22.62 -1.67 6.99
CA TYR A 89 -21.87 -0.43 6.80
C TYR A 89 -21.92 0.12 5.36
N PRO A 90 -23.09 0.63 4.91
CA PRO A 90 -23.25 1.12 3.54
C PRO A 90 -22.39 2.36 3.24
N ALA A 91 -21.94 3.05 4.29
CA ALA A 91 -21.15 4.28 4.18
C ALA A 91 -19.77 4.05 3.54
N ALA A 92 -19.14 2.87 3.73
CA ALA A 92 -17.88 2.53 3.06
C ALA A 92 -18.06 2.57 1.53
N ALA A 93 -19.06 1.87 1.00
CA ALA A 93 -19.36 1.87 -0.42
C ALA A 93 -19.76 3.25 -0.93
N GLN A 94 -20.69 3.93 -0.24
CA GLN A 94 -21.18 5.24 -0.68
C GLN A 94 -20.06 6.27 -0.79
N ILE A 95 -19.22 6.41 0.25
CA ILE A 95 -18.19 7.46 0.23
C ILE A 95 -17.03 7.07 -0.65
N ARG A 96 -16.59 5.80 -0.62
CA ARG A 96 -15.47 5.38 -1.47
C ARG A 96 -15.85 5.39 -2.96
N ARG A 97 -17.05 4.91 -3.30
CA ARG A 97 -17.54 4.92 -4.69
C ARG A 97 -17.96 6.31 -5.16
N ASP A 98 -18.88 6.97 -4.45
CA ASP A 98 -19.52 8.19 -4.94
C ASP A 98 -18.72 9.44 -4.59
N GLY A 99 -18.13 9.45 -3.39
CA GLY A 99 -17.34 10.58 -2.90
C GLY A 99 -15.94 10.63 -3.49
N TYR A 100 -15.18 9.53 -3.40
CA TYR A 100 -13.77 9.49 -3.80
C TYR A 100 -13.58 9.21 -5.31
N TYR A 101 -14.05 8.07 -5.80
CA TYR A 101 -13.87 7.70 -7.22
C TYR A 101 -14.88 8.36 -8.17
N GLY A 102 -16.05 8.72 -7.63
CA GLY A 102 -17.20 9.19 -8.39
C GLY A 102 -18.01 8.06 -9.03
N ALA A 103 -19.34 8.20 -8.98
CA ALA A 103 -20.30 7.23 -9.51
C ALA A 103 -20.13 6.90 -11.01
N GLY A 104 -19.47 7.78 -11.78
CA GLY A 104 -19.19 7.57 -13.20
C GLY A 104 -18.10 6.55 -13.47
N LEU A 105 -17.16 6.36 -12.54
CA LEU A 105 -16.02 5.46 -12.70
C LEU A 105 -16.38 4.02 -12.32
N ILE A 106 -17.16 3.84 -11.27
CA ILE A 106 -17.60 2.53 -10.78
C ILE A 106 -19.07 2.33 -11.15
N ARG A 107 -19.29 1.62 -12.27
CA ARG A 107 -20.63 1.39 -12.86
C ARG A 107 -21.15 -0.03 -12.68
N GLY A 108 -20.35 -0.91 -12.08
CA GLY A 108 -20.68 -2.30 -11.82
C GLY A 108 -19.59 -2.97 -11.00
N VAL A 109 -19.87 -4.20 -10.57
CA VAL A 109 -18.92 -5.05 -9.84
C VAL A 109 -18.77 -6.40 -10.55
N PRO A 110 -17.58 -7.04 -10.50
CA PRO A 110 -16.38 -6.60 -9.78
C PRO A 110 -15.65 -5.44 -10.48
N THR A 111 -15.15 -4.48 -9.70
CA THR A 111 -14.23 -3.44 -10.19
C THR A 111 -13.03 -3.36 -9.26
N LEU A 112 -11.83 -3.58 -9.82
CA LEU A 112 -10.58 -3.60 -9.08
C LEU A 112 -9.82 -2.28 -9.26
N PHE A 113 -9.22 -1.78 -8.19
CA PHE A 113 -8.26 -0.68 -8.23
C PHE A 113 -6.92 -1.10 -7.61
N MET A 114 -5.82 -0.61 -8.18
CA MET A 114 -4.47 -0.69 -7.63
C MET A 114 -3.90 0.73 -7.54
N ASP A 115 -3.56 1.18 -6.34
CA ASP A 115 -3.11 2.56 -6.05
C ASP A 115 -3.99 3.63 -6.72
N GLY A 116 -5.32 3.49 -6.60
CA GLY A 116 -6.25 4.47 -7.17
C GLY A 116 -6.54 4.33 -8.66
N ARG A 117 -5.95 3.34 -9.36
CA ARG A 117 -6.12 3.13 -10.80
C ARG A 117 -6.87 1.85 -11.11
N VAL A 118 -7.80 1.90 -12.06
CA VAL A 118 -8.60 0.74 -12.47
C VAL A 118 -7.69 -0.36 -13.04
N SER A 119 -7.77 -1.56 -12.48
CA SER A 119 -7.18 -2.76 -13.06
C SER A 119 -8.21 -3.51 -13.92
N ASN A 120 -7.79 -3.86 -15.13
CA ASN A 120 -8.58 -4.66 -16.08
C ASN A 120 -8.18 -6.15 -16.09
N ASN A 121 -7.19 -6.54 -15.29
CA ASN A 121 -6.79 -7.93 -15.19
C ASN A 121 -7.86 -8.75 -14.47
N ARG A 122 -8.16 -9.95 -15.01
CA ARG A 122 -9.17 -10.88 -14.47
C ARG A 122 -8.63 -12.30 -14.31
N GLN A 123 -7.32 -12.48 -14.48
CA GLN A 123 -6.62 -13.75 -14.26
C GLN A 123 -5.58 -13.56 -13.17
N GLN A 124 -5.36 -14.60 -12.36
CA GLN A 124 -4.42 -14.60 -11.24
C GLN A 124 -3.05 -14.05 -11.63
N ALA A 125 -2.42 -14.60 -12.67
CA ALA A 125 -1.09 -14.18 -13.11
C ALA A 125 -1.05 -12.71 -13.56
N GLY A 126 -2.12 -12.21 -14.19
CA GLY A 126 -2.23 -10.81 -14.61
C GLY A 126 -2.32 -9.86 -13.41
N ILE A 127 -3.15 -10.22 -12.41
CA ILE A 127 -3.31 -9.45 -11.17
C ILE A 127 -2.00 -9.44 -10.37
N ALA A 128 -1.36 -10.59 -10.17
CA ALA A 128 -0.10 -10.70 -9.44
C ALA A 128 1.03 -9.90 -10.11
N ASN A 129 1.16 -9.97 -11.44
CA ASN A 129 2.15 -9.19 -12.17
C ASN A 129 1.91 -7.68 -12.07
N GLU A 130 0.65 -7.24 -12.07
CA GLU A 130 0.32 -5.83 -11.88
C GLU A 130 0.70 -5.36 -10.47
N LEU A 131 0.35 -6.12 -9.42
CA LEU A 131 0.75 -5.83 -8.04
C LEU A 131 2.28 -5.70 -7.90
N ILE A 132 3.04 -6.65 -8.45
CA ILE A 132 4.51 -6.62 -8.44
C ILE A 132 5.06 -5.38 -9.19
N ASN A 133 4.46 -5.03 -10.32
CA ASN A 133 4.89 -3.85 -11.08
C ASN A 133 4.66 -2.55 -10.31
N TYR A 134 3.53 -2.42 -9.62
CA TYR A 134 3.27 -1.26 -8.76
C TYR A 134 4.23 -1.22 -7.57
N SER A 135 4.47 -2.36 -6.90
CA SER A 135 5.35 -2.42 -5.72
C SER A 135 6.81 -2.11 -6.01
N ASN A 136 7.26 -2.31 -7.26
CA ASN A 136 8.62 -1.94 -7.71
C ASN A 136 8.81 -0.43 -7.91
N VAL A 137 7.75 0.37 -7.82
CA VAL A 137 7.84 1.83 -7.82
C VAL A 137 7.82 2.31 -6.36
N PRO A 138 8.88 2.96 -5.86
CA PRO A 138 8.92 3.44 -4.48
C PRO A 138 7.74 4.36 -4.13
N ALA A 139 7.38 4.41 -2.85
CA ALA A 139 6.37 5.30 -2.32
C ALA A 139 7.03 6.55 -1.72
N PRO A 140 6.44 7.75 -1.89
CA PRO A 140 6.93 8.99 -1.25
C PRO A 140 6.62 9.04 0.25
N ILE A 141 5.88 8.05 0.76
CA ILE A 141 5.45 7.93 2.14
C ILE A 141 5.58 6.51 2.65
N ARG A 142 5.79 6.40 3.97
CA ARG A 142 5.58 5.17 4.74
C ARG A 142 4.46 5.41 5.73
N ILE A 143 3.51 4.48 5.79
CA ILE A 143 2.43 4.48 6.78
C ILE A 143 2.62 3.26 7.68
N ALA A 144 2.75 3.48 8.98
CA ALA A 144 2.75 2.44 9.99
C ALA A 144 1.47 2.53 10.82
N VAL A 145 0.77 1.41 10.95
CA VAL A 145 -0.49 1.31 11.70
C VAL A 145 -0.30 0.41 12.90
N THR A 146 -0.78 0.85 14.06
CA THR A 146 -0.87 0.07 15.30
C THR A 146 -2.33 -0.02 15.72
N GLY A 147 -2.76 -1.18 16.22
CA GLY A 147 -4.12 -1.41 16.68
C GLY A 147 -4.12 -2.18 17.99
N ALA A 148 -4.92 -1.74 18.96
CA ALA A 148 -5.12 -2.44 20.22
C ALA A 148 -6.56 -2.35 20.70
N LEU A 149 -7.06 -3.41 21.33
CA LEU A 149 -8.31 -3.36 22.09
C LEU A 149 -8.03 -2.92 23.53
N VAL A 150 -8.48 -1.74 23.90
CA VAL A 150 -8.36 -1.16 25.24
C VAL A 150 -9.75 -0.93 25.81
N ASN A 151 -10.10 -1.66 26.89
CA ASN A 151 -11.41 -1.59 27.54
C ASN A 151 -12.60 -1.78 26.56
N GLY A 152 -12.47 -2.74 25.63
CA GLY A 152 -13.51 -3.02 24.63
C GLY A 152 -13.62 -1.98 23.51
N ARG A 153 -12.66 -1.05 23.41
CA ARG A 153 -12.57 -0.08 22.31
C ARG A 153 -11.31 -0.34 21.51
N MET A 154 -11.44 -0.31 20.20
CA MET A 154 -10.29 -0.31 19.30
C MET A 154 -9.62 1.06 19.33
N VAL A 155 -8.34 1.06 19.65
CA VAL A 155 -7.45 2.22 19.62
C VAL A 155 -6.49 2.00 18.47
N VAL A 156 -6.47 2.93 17.51
CA VAL A 156 -5.61 2.86 16.33
C VAL A 156 -4.65 4.04 16.37
N GLY A 157 -3.35 3.74 16.22
CA GLY A 157 -2.31 4.73 16.00
C GLY A 157 -1.84 4.64 14.56
N VAL A 158 -1.73 5.79 13.89
CA VAL A 158 -1.16 5.88 12.55
C VAL A 158 0.04 6.82 12.61
N GLU A 159 1.18 6.33 12.14
CA GLU A 159 2.41 7.09 11.98
C GLU A 159 2.69 7.19 10.49
N VAL A 160 2.94 8.41 10.01
CA VAL A 160 3.23 8.70 8.61
C VAL A 160 4.60 9.36 8.56
N GLU A 161 5.47 8.80 7.73
CA GLU A 161 6.76 9.40 7.36
C GLU A 161 6.69 9.74 5.87
N ALA A 162 7.24 10.89 5.49
CA ALA A 162 7.25 11.38 4.12
C ALA A 162 8.64 11.93 3.77
N GLU A 163 9.04 11.78 2.51
CA GLU A 163 10.31 12.36 2.02
C GLU A 163 10.23 13.87 1.81
N ASP A 164 9.05 14.34 1.41
CA ASP A 164 8.74 15.72 1.10
C ASP A 164 7.46 16.13 1.82
N ALA A 165 7.26 17.44 1.96
CA ALA A 165 6.03 17.96 2.53
C ALA A 165 4.83 17.53 1.70
N ILE A 166 3.78 17.07 2.36
CA ILE A 166 2.51 16.72 1.73
C ILE A 166 1.49 17.73 2.21
N ALA A 167 0.93 18.45 1.25
CA ALA A 167 -0.25 19.27 1.42
C ALA A 167 -1.41 18.66 0.63
N ASP A 168 -2.64 18.99 1.02
CA ASP A 168 -3.87 18.60 0.32
C ASP A 168 -4.07 17.08 0.18
N ALA A 169 -3.67 16.30 1.18
CA ALA A 169 -3.91 14.87 1.24
C ALA A 169 -5.07 14.51 2.19
N MET A 170 -5.58 13.29 2.05
CA MET A 170 -6.61 12.73 2.90
C MET A 170 -6.14 11.37 3.43
N LEU A 171 -6.08 11.23 4.75
CA LEU A 171 -5.77 9.97 5.41
C LEU A 171 -7.04 9.18 5.65
N PHE A 172 -7.08 7.94 5.15
CA PHE A 172 -8.15 6.98 5.40
C PHE A 172 -7.61 5.83 6.24
N VAL A 173 -8.37 5.44 7.28
CA VAL A 173 -8.06 4.29 8.11
C VAL A 173 -9.23 3.32 8.03
N ALA A 174 -9.00 2.14 7.47
CA ALA A 174 -10.02 1.09 7.37
C ALA A 174 -9.75 -0.02 8.39
N VAL A 175 -10.83 -0.51 8.99
CA VAL A 175 -10.87 -1.74 9.78
C VAL A 175 -11.47 -2.81 8.89
N THR A 176 -10.74 -3.90 8.70
CA THR A 176 -11.18 -5.06 7.92
C THR A 176 -11.35 -6.29 8.80
N GLU A 177 -12.08 -7.28 8.29
CA GLU A 177 -12.04 -8.65 8.80
C GLU A 177 -11.04 -9.46 7.97
N GLU A 178 -10.07 -10.13 8.58
CA GLU A 178 -9.11 -10.96 7.84
C GLU A 178 -9.82 -12.07 7.05
N TYR A 179 -10.84 -12.68 7.66
CA TYR A 179 -11.63 -13.73 7.04
C TYR A 179 -13.03 -13.83 7.64
N TRP A 180 -14.01 -14.11 6.79
CA TRP A 180 -15.34 -14.49 7.23
C TRP A 180 -15.97 -15.54 6.30
N PHE A 181 -16.59 -16.56 6.89
CA PHE A 181 -17.38 -17.55 6.17
C PHE A 181 -18.85 -17.12 6.10
N TYR A 182 -19.36 -16.86 4.89
CA TYR A 182 -20.75 -16.45 4.67
C TYR A 182 -21.35 -17.13 3.44
N ARG A 183 -22.51 -17.78 3.59
CA ARG A 183 -23.21 -18.42 2.46
C ARG A 183 -24.14 -17.41 1.77
N GLY A 184 -23.59 -16.67 0.80
CA GLY A 184 -24.34 -15.73 -0.02
C GLY A 184 -25.10 -16.38 -1.18
N SER A 185 -25.82 -15.57 -1.95
CA SER A 185 -26.58 -16.03 -3.12
C SER A 185 -25.73 -16.23 -4.38
N ALA A 186 -24.49 -15.73 -4.39
CA ALA A 186 -23.61 -15.75 -5.56
C ALA A 186 -22.72 -17.01 -5.68
N GLY A 187 -22.70 -17.88 -4.67
CA GLY A 187 -21.90 -19.12 -4.68
C GLY A 187 -20.47 -19.01 -4.14
N GLN A 188 -20.01 -17.81 -3.78
CA GLN A 188 -18.82 -17.59 -2.95
C GLN A 188 -19.18 -17.81 -1.48
N ASN A 189 -18.29 -18.43 -0.70
CA ASN A 189 -18.48 -18.64 0.73
C ASN A 189 -17.38 -18.01 1.60
N ASP A 190 -16.22 -17.80 1.02
CA ASP A 190 -15.02 -17.32 1.69
C ASP A 190 -14.78 -15.88 1.27
N TYR A 191 -14.73 -14.98 2.25
CA TYR A 191 -14.55 -13.55 2.05
C TYR A 191 -13.38 -13.07 2.90
N TYR A 192 -12.54 -12.24 2.30
CA TYR A 192 -11.30 -11.74 2.88
C TYR A 192 -11.29 -10.22 2.80
N ASP A 193 -10.77 -9.60 3.86
CA ASP A 193 -10.58 -8.16 3.98
C ASP A 193 -11.80 -7.26 3.75
N PRO A 194 -13.07 -7.66 4.01
CA PRO A 194 -14.18 -6.71 3.88
C PRO A 194 -14.01 -5.58 4.89
N ILE A 195 -14.22 -4.34 4.43
CA ILE A 195 -14.24 -3.17 5.30
C ILE A 195 -15.46 -3.26 6.21
N VAL A 196 -15.22 -3.32 7.52
CA VAL A 196 -16.28 -3.23 8.51
C VAL A 196 -16.48 -1.81 8.99
N ARG A 197 -15.42 -1.02 9.22
CA ARG A 197 -15.54 0.38 9.67
C ARG A 197 -14.41 1.21 9.10
N MET A 198 -14.63 2.52 8.95
CA MET A 198 -13.58 3.49 8.67
C MET A 198 -13.46 4.47 9.84
N LEU A 199 -12.23 4.86 10.17
CA LEU A 199 -11.90 5.69 11.34
C LEU A 199 -11.32 7.05 10.91
N PRO A 200 -11.68 8.15 11.60
CA PRO A 200 -12.75 8.24 12.59
C PRO A 200 -14.14 8.06 11.96
N ASP A 201 -14.23 8.32 10.66
CA ASP A 201 -15.40 8.08 9.83
C ASP A 201 -14.97 7.88 8.35
N PRO A 202 -15.87 7.48 7.45
CA PRO A 202 -15.53 7.13 6.08
C PRO A 202 -15.10 8.30 5.19
N ARG A 203 -15.23 9.56 5.62
CA ARG A 203 -14.79 10.74 4.88
C ARG A 203 -13.27 10.95 4.90
N GLY A 204 -12.54 10.22 5.75
CA GLY A 204 -11.12 10.42 5.97
C GLY A 204 -10.84 11.63 6.88
N THR A 205 -9.56 11.92 7.07
CA THR A 205 -9.07 13.09 7.81
C THR A 205 -8.14 13.89 6.90
N ASP A 206 -8.35 15.20 6.79
CA ASP A 206 -7.41 16.08 6.09
C ASP A 206 -6.02 15.88 6.68
N PHE A 207 -5.04 15.64 5.82
CA PHE A 207 -3.69 15.27 6.21
C PHE A 207 -2.67 16.18 5.55
N GLU A 208 -1.81 16.74 6.39
CA GLU A 208 -0.61 17.46 5.99
C GLU A 208 0.57 17.02 6.86
N ILE A 209 1.76 17.02 6.27
CA ILE A 209 3.02 16.79 6.98
C ILE A 209 4.09 17.68 6.36
N ASP A 210 4.87 18.34 7.20
CA ASP A 210 6.06 19.08 6.77
C ASP A 210 7.24 18.12 6.58
N ALA A 211 8.16 18.46 5.68
CA ALA A 211 9.42 17.73 5.50
C ALA A 211 10.39 17.92 6.68
#